data_AF-A0A6G0SE31-F1
#
_entry.id   AF-A0A6G0SE31-F1
#
_cell.length_a   1.000
_cell.length_b   1.000
_cell.length_c   1.000
_cell.angle_alpha   90.00
_cell.angle_beta   90.00
_cell.angle_gamma   90.00
#
_symmetry.space_group_name_H-M   'P 1'
#
loop_
_entity.id
_entity.type
_entity.pdbx_description
1 polymer ?
#
loop_
_entity_poly.entity_id
_entity_poly.type
_entity_poly.pdbx_seq_one_letter_code
_entity_poly.pdbx_strand_id
1 'polypeptide(L)'
;MMTVTRSSFVLLLVVSAVSSNLSSASSYLRMTPRNLQSAKQSVQQSVDQSTQSTESTKSTQLTGDYYKQMLNAVNAERVKAGLSSLCTNNKLQAAAKRHSDDMAKNNYMGHDGADGSSMSKRVTDAGYDWTAVAENVAAGQEDVKSIMESWMNSPGHRANILSADYTMLGTSYAYRESSTYKHYWTQDFGAGDTEACDSGSSQTVQYPTPTPAATTTAPVVTKPATKAPTPTPAATTSVAAKRTGCKAKK
;
A
#
# COMPACT_ATOMS: atom_id res chain seq x y z
N MET A 1 10.12 46.50 -17.86
CA MET A 1 11.04 45.49 -18.44
C MET A 1 11.28 44.47 -17.34
N MET A 2 10.98 43.17 -17.40
CA MET A 2 10.66 42.24 -18.49
C MET A 2 9.53 41.29 -18.03
N THR A 3 8.61 41.02 -18.94
CA THR A 3 7.65 39.92 -18.95
C THR A 3 8.35 38.56 -19.03
N VAL A 4 7.92 37.59 -18.21
CA VAL A 4 8.17 36.16 -18.47
C VAL A 4 6.92 35.59 -19.14
N THR A 5 7.05 35.34 -20.43
CA THR A 5 6.12 34.66 -21.31
C THR A 5 6.07 33.17 -20.96
N ARG A 6 4.88 32.64 -20.65
CA ARG A 6 4.67 31.18 -20.55
C ARG A 6 4.51 30.60 -21.95
N SER A 7 5.40 29.66 -22.24
CA SER A 7 5.55 28.93 -23.49
C SER A 7 4.41 27.93 -23.72
N SER A 8 4.03 27.85 -24.98
CA SER A 8 3.07 26.96 -25.64
C SER A 8 3.17 25.49 -25.23
N PHE A 9 2.04 24.83 -24.96
CA PHE A 9 1.88 23.39 -25.21
C PHE A 9 0.42 23.07 -25.62
N VAL A 10 0.32 22.53 -26.83
CA VAL A 10 -0.69 21.59 -27.37
C VAL A 10 -2.08 22.12 -27.74
N LEU A 11 -2.15 22.55 -28.99
CA LEU A 11 -3.30 22.41 -29.87
C LEU A 11 -3.33 20.95 -30.40
N LEU A 12 -4.29 20.12 -29.97
CA LEU A 12 -5.08 19.22 -30.84
C LEU A 12 -6.06 18.35 -30.02
N LEU A 13 -7.30 18.30 -30.52
CA LEU A 13 -8.34 17.26 -30.32
C LEU A 13 -9.02 17.14 -28.95
N VAL A 14 -10.15 17.85 -28.78
CA VAL A 14 -11.49 17.23 -28.69
C VAL A 14 -12.50 18.22 -29.28
N VAL A 15 -12.82 18.06 -30.56
CA VAL A 15 -14.09 18.56 -31.12
C VAL A 15 -15.07 17.41 -31.02
N SER A 16 -15.95 17.45 -30.02
CA SER A 16 -17.33 16.95 -30.10
C SER A 16 -18.07 17.25 -28.80
N ALA A 17 -19.31 17.71 -28.96
CA ALA A 17 -20.34 17.93 -27.95
C ALA A 17 -20.31 19.26 -27.16
N VAL A 18 -20.49 20.38 -27.87
CA VAL A 18 -21.59 21.31 -27.53
C VAL A 18 -22.25 21.79 -28.84
N SER A 19 -22.95 20.88 -29.52
CA SER A 19 -23.89 21.23 -30.58
C SER A 19 -25.18 21.77 -29.94
N SER A 20 -25.09 22.90 -29.24
CA SER A 20 -26.25 23.62 -28.66
C SER A 20 -25.82 25.03 -28.24
N ASN A 21 -25.42 25.88 -29.20
CA ASN A 21 -25.64 27.34 -29.10
C ASN A 21 -25.09 28.07 -30.33
N LEU A 22 -25.73 27.89 -31.48
CA LEU A 22 -25.60 28.83 -32.61
C LEU A 22 -26.74 29.86 -32.66
N SER A 23 -27.41 30.12 -31.53
CA SER A 23 -28.40 31.22 -31.41
C SER A 23 -27.89 32.44 -30.64
N SER A 24 -26.65 32.45 -30.15
CA SER A 24 -26.13 33.56 -29.33
C SER A 24 -25.16 34.51 -30.03
N ALA A 25 -24.87 34.35 -31.32
CA ALA A 25 -23.95 35.26 -32.02
C ALA A 25 -24.53 36.70 -32.18
N SER A 26 -25.86 36.86 -32.19
CA SER A 26 -26.49 38.19 -32.28
C SER A 26 -26.59 38.95 -30.96
N SER A 27 -26.33 38.31 -29.81
CA SER A 27 -26.49 38.93 -28.48
C SER A 27 -25.20 39.60 -27.96
N TYR A 28 -24.03 39.28 -28.54
CA TYR A 28 -22.74 39.82 -28.10
C TYR A 28 -22.39 41.20 -28.67
N LEU A 29 -23.06 41.64 -29.75
CA LEU A 29 -22.81 42.95 -30.37
C LEU A 29 -23.41 44.14 -29.60
N ARG A 30 -24.08 43.89 -28.46
CA ARG A 30 -24.66 44.93 -27.60
C ARG A 30 -24.24 44.82 -26.13
N MET A 31 -23.07 44.26 -25.84
CA MET A 31 -22.52 44.27 -24.47
C MET A 31 -21.45 45.36 -24.34
N THR A 32 -21.56 46.16 -23.28
CA THR A 32 -20.49 47.09 -22.90
C THR A 32 -19.23 46.29 -22.48
N PRO A 33 -18.03 46.85 -22.66
CA PRO A 33 -16.77 46.14 -22.36
C PRO A 33 -16.71 45.58 -20.92
N ARG A 34 -17.40 46.23 -19.96
CA ARG A 34 -17.54 45.76 -18.58
C ARG A 34 -18.31 44.45 -18.45
N ASN A 35 -19.33 44.26 -19.27
CA ASN A 35 -20.19 43.07 -19.25
C ASN A 35 -19.51 41.86 -19.92
N LEU A 36 -18.66 42.11 -20.93
CA LEU A 36 -17.83 41.08 -21.56
C LEU A 36 -16.73 40.55 -20.62
N GLN A 37 -16.17 41.42 -19.76
CA GLN A 37 -15.18 41.02 -18.75
C GLN A 37 -15.79 40.10 -17.67
N SER A 38 -16.99 40.45 -17.18
CA SER A 38 -17.72 39.65 -16.20
C SER A 38 -18.15 38.28 -16.77
N ALA A 39 -18.55 38.23 -18.04
CA ALA A 39 -18.85 36.97 -18.71
C ALA A 39 -17.61 36.06 -18.85
N LYS A 40 -16.43 36.63 -19.14
CA LYS A 40 -15.17 35.87 -19.19
C LYS A 40 -14.73 35.34 -17.82
N GLN A 41 -14.92 36.11 -16.74
CA GLN A 41 -14.62 35.65 -15.37
C GLN A 41 -15.54 34.52 -14.91
N SER A 42 -16.82 34.58 -15.27
CA SER A 42 -17.80 33.52 -14.98
C SER A 42 -17.45 32.18 -15.65
N VAL A 43 -16.96 32.23 -16.90
CA VAL A 43 -16.50 31.04 -17.64
C VAL A 43 -15.20 30.49 -17.04
N GLN A 44 -14.25 31.33 -16.63
CA GLN A 44 -12.99 30.88 -16.00
C GLN A 44 -13.25 30.16 -14.66
N GLN A 45 -14.15 30.69 -13.82
CA GLN A 45 -14.50 30.08 -12.53
C GLN A 45 -15.18 28.71 -12.65
N SER A 46 -15.95 28.50 -13.72
CA SER A 46 -16.62 27.21 -13.96
C SER A 46 -15.68 26.14 -14.52
N VAL A 47 -14.55 26.54 -15.13
CA VAL A 47 -13.47 25.62 -15.54
C VAL A 47 -12.60 25.20 -14.34
N ASP A 48 -12.29 26.12 -13.42
CA ASP A 48 -11.48 25.83 -12.22
C ASP A 48 -12.21 24.95 -11.17
N GLN A 49 -13.54 25.01 -11.11
CA GLN A 49 -14.33 24.10 -10.26
C GLN A 49 -14.49 22.69 -10.84
N SER A 50 -14.39 22.54 -12.16
CA SER A 50 -14.42 21.25 -12.86
C SER A 50 -13.11 20.46 -12.69
N THR A 51 -11.98 21.15 -12.58
CA THR A 51 -10.65 20.54 -12.37
C THR A 51 -10.41 20.10 -10.92
N GLN A 52 -10.92 20.84 -9.92
CA GLN A 52 -10.80 20.43 -8.51
C GLN A 52 -11.71 19.25 -8.14
N SER A 53 -12.89 19.16 -8.73
CA SER A 53 -13.83 18.06 -8.48
C SER A 53 -13.38 16.74 -9.13
N THR A 54 -12.63 16.78 -10.23
CA THR A 54 -12.08 15.59 -10.88
C THR A 54 -10.84 15.02 -10.16
N GLU A 55 -9.96 15.85 -9.58
CA GLU A 55 -8.83 15.37 -8.77
C GLU A 55 -9.27 14.74 -7.43
N SER A 56 -10.23 15.35 -6.73
CA SER A 56 -10.74 14.81 -5.46
C SER A 56 -11.50 13.49 -5.64
N THR A 57 -12.18 13.30 -6.77
CA THR A 57 -12.89 12.06 -7.08
C THR A 57 -11.93 10.96 -7.54
N LYS A 58 -10.86 11.31 -8.26
CA LYS A 58 -9.81 10.36 -8.68
C LYS A 58 -8.96 9.89 -7.49
N SER A 59 -8.58 10.77 -6.57
CA SER A 59 -7.86 10.40 -5.34
C SER A 59 -8.69 9.45 -4.46
N THR A 60 -9.99 9.72 -4.31
CA THR A 60 -10.88 8.86 -3.51
C THR A 60 -11.16 7.52 -4.20
N GLN A 61 -11.35 7.49 -5.53
CA GLN A 61 -11.49 6.23 -6.27
C GLN A 61 -10.21 5.38 -6.30
N LEU A 62 -9.03 6.00 -6.41
CA LEU A 62 -7.75 5.28 -6.39
C LEU A 62 -7.52 4.55 -5.06
N THR A 63 -7.92 5.12 -3.91
CA THR A 63 -7.76 4.43 -2.61
C THR A 63 -8.63 3.18 -2.44
N GLY A 64 -9.84 3.15 -3.03
CA GLY A 64 -10.71 1.97 -2.99
C GLY A 64 -10.34 0.87 -4.00
N ASP A 65 -9.59 1.22 -5.04
CA ASP A 65 -9.21 0.33 -6.12
C ASP A 65 -8.00 -0.56 -5.73
N TYR A 66 -6.97 0.04 -5.10
CA TYR A 66 -5.77 -0.71 -4.69
C TYR A 66 -6.08 -1.85 -3.72
N TYR A 67 -7.02 -1.66 -2.79
CA TYR A 67 -7.39 -2.69 -1.83
C TYR A 67 -7.91 -3.97 -2.52
N LYS A 68 -8.85 -3.81 -3.44
CA LYS A 68 -9.43 -4.93 -4.21
C LYS A 68 -8.40 -5.54 -5.16
N GLN A 69 -7.62 -4.71 -5.84
CA GLN A 69 -6.54 -5.16 -6.70
C GLN A 69 -5.53 -6.01 -5.92
N MET A 70 -5.15 -5.57 -4.72
CA MET A 70 -4.18 -6.26 -3.88
C MET A 70 -4.70 -7.64 -3.46
N LEU A 71 -5.93 -7.72 -2.94
CA LEU A 71 -6.55 -9.00 -2.58
C LEU A 71 -6.60 -9.94 -3.79
N ASN A 72 -7.02 -9.44 -4.95
CA ASN A 72 -7.09 -10.22 -6.17
C ASN A 72 -5.71 -10.72 -6.62
N ALA A 73 -4.67 -9.88 -6.53
CA ALA A 73 -3.32 -10.26 -6.89
C ALA A 73 -2.74 -11.31 -5.93
N VAL A 74 -2.93 -11.14 -4.62
CA VAL A 74 -2.56 -12.15 -3.61
C VAL A 74 -3.27 -13.47 -3.89
N ASN A 75 -4.57 -13.45 -4.10
CA ASN A 75 -5.35 -14.66 -4.34
C ASN A 75 -5.00 -15.32 -5.69
N ALA A 76 -4.64 -14.55 -6.72
CA ALA A 76 -4.14 -15.12 -7.96
C ALA A 76 -2.85 -15.92 -7.74
N GLU A 77 -1.92 -15.43 -6.92
CA GLU A 77 -0.69 -16.17 -6.58
C GLU A 77 -0.98 -17.41 -5.72
N ARG A 78 -1.91 -17.30 -4.77
CA ARG A 78 -2.33 -18.42 -3.92
C ARG A 78 -3.00 -19.54 -4.72
N VAL A 79 -3.92 -19.19 -5.62
CA VAL A 79 -4.58 -20.15 -6.51
C VAL A 79 -3.58 -20.85 -7.43
N LYS A 80 -2.60 -20.12 -7.99
CA LYS A 80 -1.50 -20.73 -8.77
C LYS A 80 -0.69 -21.75 -7.95
N ALA A 81 -0.58 -21.54 -6.64
CA ALA A 81 0.09 -22.45 -5.71
C ALA A 81 -0.83 -23.55 -5.14
N GLY A 82 -2.10 -23.63 -5.55
CA GLY A 82 -3.07 -24.61 -5.07
C GLY A 82 -3.62 -24.32 -3.65
N LEU A 83 -3.51 -23.07 -3.19
CA LEU A 83 -3.98 -22.63 -1.87
C LEU A 83 -5.35 -21.97 -1.97
N SER A 84 -6.11 -22.04 -0.88
CA SER A 84 -7.36 -21.30 -0.73
C SER A 84 -7.12 -19.79 -0.76
N SER A 85 -8.03 -19.09 -1.43
CA SER A 85 -8.08 -17.62 -1.42
C SER A 85 -8.29 -17.10 0.01
N LEU A 86 -7.61 -16.01 0.33
CA LEU A 86 -7.88 -15.22 1.52
C LEU A 86 -9.13 -14.36 1.29
N CYS A 87 -9.82 -14.05 2.38
CA CYS A 87 -10.83 -13.01 2.41
C CYS A 87 -10.34 -11.81 3.23
N THR A 88 -11.14 -10.75 3.29
CA THR A 88 -10.77 -9.55 4.03
C THR A 88 -11.28 -9.56 5.46
N ASN A 89 -10.55 -8.90 6.37
CA ASN A 89 -11.02 -8.62 7.73
C ASN A 89 -10.72 -7.17 8.13
N ASN A 90 -11.73 -6.45 8.61
CA ASN A 90 -11.64 -5.00 8.89
C ASN A 90 -10.68 -4.67 10.03
N LYS A 91 -10.41 -5.60 10.95
CA LYS A 91 -9.48 -5.38 12.06
C LYS A 91 -8.03 -5.48 11.59
N LEU A 92 -7.72 -6.48 10.76
CA LEU A 92 -6.43 -6.53 10.05
C LEU A 92 -6.26 -5.30 9.15
N GLN A 93 -7.34 -4.86 8.48
CA GLN A 93 -7.31 -3.64 7.67
C GLN A 93 -6.95 -2.40 8.50
N ALA A 94 -7.52 -2.26 9.70
CA ALA A 94 -7.23 -1.17 10.60
C ALA A 94 -5.77 -1.17 11.07
N ALA A 95 -5.22 -2.36 11.37
CA ALA A 95 -3.81 -2.53 11.72
C ALA A 95 -2.86 -2.13 10.57
N ALA A 96 -3.11 -2.65 9.37
CA ALA A 96 -2.33 -2.33 8.18
C ALA A 96 -2.42 -0.84 7.84
N LYS A 97 -3.61 -0.23 7.99
CA LYS A 97 -3.80 1.20 7.76
C LYS A 97 -3.01 2.05 8.76
N ARG A 98 -3.09 1.72 10.05
CA ARG A 98 -2.29 2.38 11.09
C ARG A 98 -0.82 2.39 10.72
N HIS A 99 -0.30 1.28 10.21
CA HIS A 99 1.11 1.14 9.90
C HIS A 99 1.54 1.90 8.63
N SER A 100 0.82 1.75 7.52
CA SER A 100 1.13 2.50 6.29
C SER A 100 1.07 4.02 6.53
N ASP A 101 0.07 4.50 7.27
CA ASP A 101 -0.05 5.92 7.63
C ASP A 101 1.14 6.37 8.50
N ASP A 102 1.58 5.54 9.46
CA ASP A 102 2.69 5.85 10.36
C ASP A 102 4.04 5.91 9.61
N MET A 103 4.32 4.92 8.75
CA MET A 103 5.49 4.91 7.88
C MET A 103 5.55 6.15 6.98
N ALA A 104 4.42 6.49 6.34
CA ALA A 104 4.34 7.67 5.49
C ALA A 104 4.55 8.97 6.30
N LYS A 105 3.88 9.10 7.45
CA LYS A 105 3.95 10.30 8.31
C LYS A 105 5.36 10.54 8.84
N ASN A 106 6.03 9.49 9.31
CA ASN A 106 7.34 9.59 9.95
C ASN A 106 8.51 9.33 9.00
N ASN A 107 8.23 9.14 7.71
CA ASN A 107 9.21 9.03 6.64
C ASN A 107 10.23 7.89 6.83
N TYR A 108 9.73 6.69 7.08
CA TYR A 108 10.56 5.48 7.23
C TYR A 108 9.85 4.26 6.64
N MET A 109 10.60 3.17 6.44
CA MET A 109 10.05 1.86 6.09
C MET A 109 10.61 0.82 7.05
N GLY A 110 9.74 0.07 7.72
CA GLY A 110 10.10 -0.95 8.70
C GLY A 110 8.87 -1.64 9.28
N HIS A 111 9.07 -2.71 10.04
CA HIS A 111 7.98 -3.46 10.67
C HIS A 111 7.51 -2.84 11.99
N ASP A 112 8.41 -2.21 12.74
CA ASP A 112 8.08 -1.54 13.99
C ASP A 112 7.53 -0.14 13.71
N GLY A 113 6.46 0.21 14.42
CA GLY A 113 5.86 1.54 14.41
C GLY A 113 6.81 2.59 15.01
N ALA A 114 6.63 3.86 14.66
CA ALA A 114 7.38 4.97 15.27
C ALA A 114 7.07 5.12 16.77
N ASP A 115 5.93 4.57 17.22
CA ASP A 115 5.54 4.45 18.63
C ASP A 115 6.11 3.20 19.33
N GLY A 116 6.94 2.41 18.65
CA GLY A 116 7.51 1.15 19.13
C GLY A 116 6.58 -0.05 19.05
N SER A 117 5.40 0.07 18.41
CA SER A 117 4.49 -1.06 18.24
C SER A 117 5.03 -2.09 17.23
N SER A 118 4.97 -3.37 17.57
CA SER A 118 5.14 -4.47 16.59
C SER A 118 3.86 -4.67 15.78
N MET A 119 3.92 -5.40 14.67
CA MET A 119 2.72 -5.82 13.93
C MET A 119 1.72 -6.54 14.85
N SER A 120 2.16 -7.53 15.62
CA SER A 120 1.27 -8.30 16.49
C SER A 120 0.56 -7.41 17.51
N LYS A 121 1.24 -6.38 18.01
CA LYS A 121 0.63 -5.37 18.87
C LYS A 121 -0.41 -4.55 18.12
N ARG A 122 -0.13 -4.07 16.90
CA ARG A 122 -1.12 -3.31 16.11
C ARG A 122 -2.36 -4.13 15.78
N VAL A 123 -2.18 -5.41 15.41
CA VAL A 123 -3.27 -6.35 15.13
C VAL A 123 -4.11 -6.61 16.39
N THR A 124 -3.46 -6.84 17.53
CA THR A 124 -4.15 -7.03 18.82
C THR A 124 -4.87 -5.76 19.28
N ASP A 125 -4.24 -4.58 19.15
CA ASP A 125 -4.83 -3.28 19.48
C ASP A 125 -6.06 -2.98 18.59
N ALA A 126 -6.10 -3.49 17.36
CA ALA A 126 -7.26 -3.43 16.46
C ALA A 126 -8.38 -4.42 16.84
N GLY A 127 -8.16 -5.25 17.86
CA GLY A 127 -9.13 -6.21 18.40
C GLY A 127 -9.25 -7.51 17.61
N TYR A 128 -8.28 -7.83 16.74
CA TYR A 128 -8.25 -9.09 16.01
C TYR A 128 -7.68 -10.17 16.93
N ASP A 129 -8.45 -11.22 17.20
CA ASP A 129 -8.04 -12.36 18.01
C ASP A 129 -7.40 -13.42 17.10
N TRP A 130 -6.11 -13.69 17.28
CA TRP A 130 -5.32 -14.43 16.30
C TRP A 130 -4.61 -15.66 16.85
N THR A 131 -4.54 -16.69 16.00
CA THR A 131 -3.73 -17.88 16.19
C THR A 131 -2.47 -17.86 15.31
N ALA A 132 -2.51 -17.13 14.20
CA ALA A 132 -1.37 -16.88 13.33
C ALA A 132 -1.46 -15.48 12.70
N VAL A 133 -0.35 -14.76 12.62
CA VAL A 133 -0.25 -13.45 11.96
C VAL A 133 1.11 -13.25 11.28
N ALA A 134 1.13 -12.53 10.17
CA ALA A 134 2.36 -12.09 9.50
C ALA A 134 2.18 -10.76 8.78
N GLU A 135 3.30 -10.10 8.49
CA GLU A 135 3.32 -8.80 7.82
C GLU A 135 4.23 -8.82 6.59
N ASN A 136 3.78 -8.19 5.51
CA ASN A 136 4.66 -7.65 4.48
C ASN A 136 4.59 -6.12 4.49
N VAL A 137 5.73 -5.45 4.48
CA VAL A 137 5.83 -4.00 4.31
C VAL A 137 6.70 -3.66 3.10
N ALA A 138 6.45 -2.51 2.50
CA ALA A 138 7.31 -1.95 1.47
C ALA A 138 7.04 -0.46 1.26
N ALA A 139 7.96 0.20 0.54
CA ALA A 139 7.80 1.58 0.15
C ALA A 139 8.47 1.86 -1.21
N GLY A 140 7.90 2.79 -1.98
CA GLY A 140 8.42 3.28 -3.26
C GLY A 140 7.70 2.77 -4.50
N GLN A 141 6.96 1.67 -4.42
CA GLN A 141 6.20 1.11 -5.53
C GLN A 141 4.90 1.89 -5.75
N GLU A 142 4.62 2.30 -6.98
CA GLU A 142 3.49 3.19 -7.29
C GLU A 142 2.13 2.46 -7.39
N ASP A 143 2.16 1.15 -7.62
CA ASP A 143 0.97 0.35 -7.89
C ASP A 143 1.04 -1.08 -7.34
N VAL A 144 -0.12 -1.76 -7.33
CA VAL A 144 -0.25 -3.15 -6.83
C VAL A 144 0.59 -4.14 -7.64
N LYS A 145 0.70 -3.94 -8.96
CA LYS A 145 1.47 -4.86 -9.81
C LYS A 145 2.94 -4.86 -9.41
N SER A 146 3.56 -3.69 -9.33
CA SER A 146 4.98 -3.52 -9.02
C SER A 146 5.33 -3.99 -7.61
N ILE A 147 4.44 -3.77 -6.63
CA ILE A 147 4.69 -4.25 -5.27
C ILE A 147 4.49 -5.76 -5.15
N MET A 148 3.47 -6.34 -5.78
CA MET A 148 3.29 -7.80 -5.76
C MET A 148 4.44 -8.52 -6.45
N GLU A 149 4.94 -7.99 -7.57
CA GLU A 149 6.15 -8.51 -8.23
C GLU A 149 7.36 -8.46 -7.28
N SER A 150 7.54 -7.35 -6.56
CA SER A 150 8.63 -7.20 -5.57
C SER A 150 8.50 -8.19 -4.40
N TRP A 151 7.31 -8.37 -3.83
CA TRP A 151 7.09 -9.32 -2.74
C TRP A 151 7.23 -10.77 -3.19
N MET A 152 6.71 -11.15 -4.36
CA MET A 152 6.81 -12.52 -4.87
C MET A 152 8.24 -12.93 -5.27
N ASN A 153 9.11 -11.96 -5.53
CA ASN A 153 10.54 -12.16 -5.76
C ASN A 153 11.38 -12.16 -4.47
N SER A 154 10.80 -11.81 -3.32
CA SER A 154 11.46 -11.88 -2.01
C SER A 154 11.05 -13.16 -1.28
N PRO A 155 11.98 -14.07 -0.93
CA PRO A 155 11.63 -15.33 -0.28
C PRO A 155 10.80 -15.18 1.01
N GLY A 156 11.13 -14.19 1.85
CA GLY A 156 10.39 -13.93 3.10
C GLY A 156 8.96 -13.45 2.86
N HIS A 157 8.79 -12.44 1.99
CA HIS A 157 7.48 -11.88 1.70
C HIS A 157 6.58 -12.87 0.94
N ARG A 158 7.17 -13.62 0.01
CA ARG A 158 6.51 -14.70 -0.72
C ARG A 158 6.02 -15.79 0.23
N ALA A 159 6.82 -16.17 1.24
CA ALA A 159 6.42 -17.18 2.22
C ALA A 159 5.17 -16.75 2.99
N ASN A 160 5.03 -15.48 3.34
CA ASN A 160 3.81 -14.96 3.97
C ASN A 160 2.59 -15.06 3.04
N ILE A 161 2.73 -14.59 1.78
CA ILE A 161 1.64 -14.62 0.78
C ILE A 161 1.15 -16.06 0.50
N LEU A 162 2.07 -17.03 0.48
CA LEU A 162 1.80 -18.44 0.16
C LEU A 162 1.71 -19.35 1.39
N SER A 163 1.57 -18.81 2.59
CA SER A 163 1.34 -19.66 3.77
C SER A 163 -0.10 -20.18 3.80
N ALA A 164 -0.27 -21.45 4.14
CA ALA A 164 -1.58 -22.07 4.37
C ALA A 164 -2.17 -21.69 5.74
N ASP A 165 -1.38 -21.08 6.63
CA ASP A 165 -1.78 -20.77 8.00
C ASP A 165 -2.73 -19.57 8.10
N TYR A 166 -2.90 -18.81 7.03
CA TYR A 166 -3.73 -17.61 6.99
C TYR A 166 -5.00 -17.84 6.18
N THR A 167 -6.08 -17.22 6.65
CA THR A 167 -7.40 -17.25 6.00
C THR A 167 -7.90 -15.84 5.67
N MET A 168 -7.32 -14.81 6.28
CA MET A 168 -7.72 -13.42 6.16
C MET A 168 -6.53 -12.49 5.82
N LEU A 169 -6.85 -11.35 5.23
CA LEU A 169 -5.93 -10.29 4.84
C LEU A 169 -6.50 -8.92 5.21
N GLY A 170 -5.66 -8.06 5.77
CA GLY A 170 -5.78 -6.62 5.74
C GLY A 170 -4.66 -6.03 4.89
N THR A 171 -4.92 -4.97 4.13
CA THR A 171 -3.87 -4.31 3.35
C THR A 171 -4.13 -2.83 3.15
N SER A 172 -3.10 -2.01 3.34
CA SER A 172 -3.24 -0.56 3.23
C SER A 172 -2.13 0.08 2.42
N TYR A 173 -2.50 1.18 1.79
CA TYR A 173 -1.63 2.07 1.03
C TYR A 173 -1.72 3.48 1.62
N ALA A 174 -0.57 4.13 1.79
CA ALA A 174 -0.48 5.53 2.16
C ALA A 174 0.45 6.28 1.19
N TYR A 175 0.02 7.49 0.81
CA TYR A 175 0.80 8.38 -0.03
C TYR A 175 1.21 9.64 0.74
N ARG A 176 2.47 10.05 0.60
CA ARG A 176 2.96 11.33 1.11
C ARG A 176 4.05 11.92 0.24
N GLU A 177 3.69 12.94 -0.55
CA GLU A 177 4.60 13.64 -1.48
C GLU A 177 5.92 14.09 -0.83
N SER A 178 5.86 14.60 0.40
CA SER A 178 7.02 15.15 1.11
C SER A 178 7.93 14.09 1.74
N SER A 179 7.59 12.82 1.63
CA SER A 179 8.38 11.72 2.17
C SER A 179 9.32 11.13 1.11
N THR A 180 10.40 10.49 1.56
CA THR A 180 11.46 9.87 0.76
C THR A 180 10.92 8.87 -0.27
N TYR A 181 9.99 8.00 0.13
CA TYR A 181 9.49 6.93 -0.75
C TYR A 181 8.16 7.26 -1.43
N LYS A 182 7.45 8.28 -0.96
CA LYS A 182 6.10 8.70 -1.38
C LYS A 182 4.99 7.67 -1.19
N HIS A 183 5.22 6.41 -1.55
CA HIS A 183 4.27 5.30 -1.54
C HIS A 183 4.63 4.30 -0.44
N TYR A 184 3.68 3.91 0.42
CA TYR A 184 3.91 2.97 1.53
C TYR A 184 2.81 1.92 1.56
N TRP A 185 3.21 0.66 1.73
CA TRP A 185 2.32 -0.50 1.64
C TRP A 185 2.50 -1.42 2.84
N THR A 186 1.38 -1.95 3.31
CA THR A 186 1.34 -2.99 4.36
C THR A 186 0.34 -4.07 3.96
N GLN A 187 0.70 -5.34 4.17
CA GLN A 187 -0.20 -6.49 4.20
C GLN A 187 -0.09 -7.15 5.58
N ASP A 188 -1.21 -7.25 6.28
CA ASP A 188 -1.34 -8.05 7.50
C ASP A 188 -2.16 -9.29 7.20
N PHE A 189 -1.53 -10.46 7.31
CA PHE A 189 -2.17 -11.76 7.17
C PHE A 189 -2.60 -12.27 8.53
N GLY A 190 -3.73 -12.99 8.59
CA GLY A 190 -4.22 -13.52 9.85
C GLY A 190 -5.05 -14.80 9.71
N ALA A 191 -5.07 -15.56 10.80
CA ALA A 191 -6.09 -16.54 11.12
C ALA A 191 -6.46 -16.43 12.60
N GLY A 192 -7.72 -16.73 12.92
CA GLY A 192 -8.26 -16.69 14.28
C GLY A 192 -9.58 -17.44 14.34
N ASP A 193 -9.79 -18.22 15.40
CA ASP A 193 -10.94 -19.13 15.53
C ASP A 193 -12.27 -18.38 15.71
N THR A 194 -12.22 -17.15 16.23
CA THR A 194 -13.38 -16.28 16.45
C THR A 194 -13.51 -15.19 15.39
N GLU A 195 -12.60 -15.17 14.41
CA GLU A 195 -12.55 -14.15 13.38
C GLU A 195 -13.26 -14.62 12.11
N ALA A 196 -13.77 -13.67 11.34
CA ALA A 196 -14.51 -13.96 10.12
C ALA A 196 -14.17 -12.96 9.02
N CYS A 197 -14.45 -13.38 7.79
CA CYS A 197 -14.44 -12.50 6.64
C CYS A 197 -15.47 -11.37 6.82
N ASP A 198 -15.14 -10.17 6.37
CA ASP A 198 -16.10 -9.06 6.39
C ASP A 198 -17.31 -9.36 5.50
N SER A 199 -18.51 -9.24 6.07
CA SER A 199 -19.78 -9.38 5.37
C SER A 199 -20.03 -8.15 4.47
N GLY A 200 -19.30 -8.07 3.37
CA GLY A 200 -19.32 -6.93 2.45
C GLY A 200 -18.53 -7.16 1.16
N SER A 201 -17.67 -8.18 1.12
CA SER A 201 -17.07 -8.70 -0.10
C SER A 201 -17.78 -9.97 -0.57
N SER A 202 -19.10 -9.94 -0.72
CA SER A 202 -19.79 -10.81 -1.68
C SER A 202 -19.40 -10.36 -3.09
N GLN A 203 -18.17 -10.67 -3.46
CA GLN A 203 -17.84 -11.02 -4.82
C GLN A 203 -17.47 -12.49 -4.74
N THR A 204 -18.50 -13.34 -4.75
CA THR A 204 -18.40 -14.67 -5.33
C THR A 204 -18.05 -14.50 -6.80
N VAL A 205 -16.79 -14.18 -7.11
CA VAL A 205 -16.19 -14.82 -8.26
C VAL A 205 -15.98 -16.24 -7.79
N GLN A 206 -16.92 -17.12 -8.13
CA GLN A 206 -16.70 -18.55 -8.02
C GLN A 206 -15.53 -18.87 -8.95
N TYR A 207 -14.32 -18.81 -8.40
CA TYR A 207 -13.16 -19.42 -9.03
C TYR A 207 -13.45 -20.92 -9.04
N PRO A 208 -13.38 -21.58 -10.21
CA PRO A 208 -13.70 -22.99 -10.30
C PRO A 208 -12.85 -23.76 -9.30
N THR A 209 -13.49 -24.70 -8.59
CA THR A 209 -12.82 -25.69 -7.77
C THR A 209 -11.66 -26.27 -8.58
N PRO A 210 -10.40 -26.25 -8.08
CA PRO A 210 -9.34 -26.93 -8.79
C PRO A 210 -9.74 -28.39 -8.95
N THR A 211 -9.87 -28.82 -10.20
CA THR A 211 -9.80 -30.25 -10.52
C THR A 211 -8.49 -30.75 -9.92
N PRO A 212 -8.48 -31.85 -9.14
CA PRO A 212 -7.24 -32.37 -8.58
C PRO A 212 -6.22 -32.53 -9.70
N ALA A 213 -5.13 -31.77 -9.62
CA ALA A 213 -4.01 -31.96 -10.53
C ALA A 213 -3.57 -33.42 -10.38
N ALA A 214 -3.54 -34.14 -11.51
CA ALA A 214 -3.15 -35.54 -11.53
C ALA A 214 -1.82 -35.72 -10.79
N THR A 215 -1.83 -36.62 -9.79
CA THR A 215 -0.67 -37.05 -9.03
C THR A 215 0.39 -37.56 -9.99
N THR A 216 1.33 -36.68 -10.35
CA THR A 216 2.62 -37.09 -10.89
C THR A 216 3.56 -37.13 -9.70
N THR A 217 3.86 -38.34 -9.23
CA THR A 217 4.89 -38.61 -8.23
C THR A 217 6.23 -38.09 -8.74
N ALA A 218 6.61 -36.89 -8.29
CA ALA A 218 7.99 -36.43 -8.33
C ALA A 218 8.77 -37.08 -7.16
N PRO A 219 10.00 -37.56 -7.39
CA PRO A 219 10.76 -38.26 -6.36
C PRO A 219 11.13 -37.32 -5.21
N VAL A 220 11.02 -37.86 -3.99
CA VAL A 220 11.47 -37.23 -2.75
C VAL A 220 12.96 -36.92 -2.86
N VAL A 221 13.30 -35.65 -3.03
CA VAL A 221 14.66 -35.16 -2.78
C VAL A 221 14.75 -34.85 -1.29
N THR A 222 15.40 -35.74 -0.55
CA THR A 222 15.77 -35.50 0.85
C THR A 222 16.79 -34.35 0.91
N LYS A 223 16.35 -33.21 1.44
CA LYS A 223 17.24 -32.10 1.82
C LYS A 223 18.19 -32.57 2.94
N PRO A 224 19.52 -32.45 2.80
CA PRO A 224 20.43 -32.69 3.91
C PRO A 224 20.21 -31.66 5.02
N ALA A 225 20.19 -32.12 6.27
CA ALA A 225 20.10 -31.27 7.45
C ALA A 225 21.32 -30.33 7.52
N THR A 226 21.10 -29.03 7.31
CA THR A 226 22.08 -27.99 7.61
C THR A 226 22.05 -27.68 9.10
N LYS A 227 23.22 -27.88 9.71
CA LYS A 227 23.57 -27.62 11.11
C LYS A 227 23.23 -26.17 11.52
N ALA A 228 22.67 -26.01 12.72
CA ALA A 228 22.35 -24.73 13.34
C ALA A 228 23.58 -23.79 13.40
N PRO A 229 23.42 -22.47 13.20
CA PRO A 229 24.50 -21.52 13.42
C PRO A 229 24.82 -21.38 14.92
N THR A 230 26.12 -21.43 15.24
CA THR A 230 26.72 -21.18 16.55
C THR A 230 26.37 -19.78 17.06
N PRO A 231 26.02 -19.58 18.35
CA PRO A 231 25.82 -18.24 18.90
C PRO A 231 27.14 -17.45 18.97
N THR A 232 27.12 -16.24 18.42
CA THR A 232 28.19 -15.23 18.53
C THR A 232 28.39 -14.82 20.00
N PRO A 233 29.63 -14.74 20.53
CA PRO A 233 29.86 -14.29 21.91
C PRO A 233 29.60 -12.78 22.07
N ALA A 234 28.93 -12.43 23.16
CA ALA A 234 28.71 -11.06 23.61
C ALA A 234 30.03 -10.33 23.89
N ALA A 235 30.08 -9.04 23.54
CA ALA A 235 31.19 -8.16 23.84
C ALA A 235 31.27 -7.89 25.36
N THR A 236 32.32 -8.39 26.00
CA THR A 236 32.64 -8.11 27.40
C THR A 236 33.18 -6.68 27.56
N THR A 237 32.50 -5.91 28.40
CA THR A 237 32.93 -4.62 28.94
C THR A 237 34.26 -4.74 29.67
N SER A 238 35.26 -3.93 29.29
CA SER A 238 36.49 -3.77 30.08
C SER A 238 36.29 -2.69 31.13
N VAL A 239 36.25 -3.10 32.40
CA VAL A 239 36.36 -2.21 33.55
C VAL A 239 37.85 -2.10 33.90
N ALA A 240 38.44 -0.93 33.64
CA ALA A 240 39.78 -0.59 34.08
C ALA A 240 39.75 -0.19 35.57
N ALA A 241 40.31 -1.01 36.45
CA ALA A 241 40.60 -0.62 37.83
C ALA A 241 41.76 -1.46 38.43
N LYS A 242 42.98 -0.90 38.45
CA LYS A 242 43.88 -0.84 39.62
C LYS A 242 45.26 -0.29 39.25
N ARG A 243 45.58 0.89 39.78
CA ARG A 243 46.94 1.21 40.24
C ARG A 243 46.82 1.92 41.59
N THR A 244 46.94 1.15 42.66
CA THR A 244 47.31 1.67 43.99
C THR A 244 48.67 1.07 44.34
N GLY A 245 49.68 1.94 44.33
CA GLY A 245 50.99 1.63 44.89
C GLY A 245 50.98 1.82 46.40
N CYS A 246 51.64 0.91 47.13
CA CYS A 246 52.25 1.22 48.42
C CYS A 246 53.25 0.11 48.86
N LYS A 247 54.46 0.56 49.25
CA LYS A 247 55.47 -0.04 50.16
C LYS A 247 56.29 -1.25 49.67
N ALA A 248 57.55 -1.50 50.08
CA ALA A 248 58.67 -0.76 50.71
C ALA A 248 59.82 -1.80 50.95
N LYS A 249 61.04 -1.31 51.26
CA LYS A 249 62.29 -2.04 51.67
C LYS A 249 63.11 -2.57 50.48
N LYS A 250 64.41 -2.30 50.35
CA LYS A 250 65.51 -2.08 51.32
C LYS A 250 66.34 -0.86 50.97
#